data_AF-F6URT4-F1
#
_entry.id   AF-F6URT4-F1
#
_cell.length_a   1.000
_cell.length_b   1.000
_cell.length_c   1.000
_cell.angle_alpha   90.00
_cell.angle_beta   90.00
_cell.angle_gamma   90.00
#
_symmetry.space_group_name_H-M   'P 1'
#
loop_
_entity.id
_entity.type
_entity.pdbx_description
1 polymer ?
#
loop_
_entity_poly.entity_id
_entity_poly.type
_entity_poly.pdbx_seq_one_letter_code
_entity_poly.pdbx_strand_id
1 'polypeptide(L)'
;MAGLGTAVKLLESYRGRDKIMRTTSFAALFASGMTSNPELAQRFAKITMELSGCRTILRLFDDLSMLALSMRYGWGKNEKDTVQRVFKIMSNFVNQMFFPIEHVAWAAEKGLISISAAPWWLASLCAWVSSLLINLVSIMWRVLKLIKARSQEGSNRMDPKLFKTNLKTEALNFFENVSNLGMAVHWLPGQQLWCGRLNPATVGLLGMTSSLIGLAKMAV
;
A
#
# COMPACT_ATOMS: atom_id res chain seq x y z
N MET A 1 -9.34 27.62 -10.97
CA MET A 1 -9.31 26.72 -12.16
C MET A 1 -8.18 25.69 -12.13
N ALA A 2 -6.93 26.03 -11.77
CA ALA A 2 -5.82 25.06 -11.74
C ALA A 2 -6.07 23.83 -10.82
N GLY A 3 -6.63 24.03 -9.62
CA GLY A 3 -6.96 22.91 -8.71
C GLY A 3 -8.04 21.95 -9.23
N LEU A 4 -9.04 22.47 -9.95
CA LEU A 4 -10.09 21.65 -10.56
C LEU A 4 -9.54 20.79 -11.69
N GLY A 5 -8.68 21.36 -12.55
CA GLY A 5 -8.04 20.61 -13.63
C GLY A 5 -7.16 19.46 -13.11
N THR A 6 -6.43 19.67 -12.01
CA THR A 6 -5.63 18.61 -11.37
C THR A 6 -6.52 17.51 -10.76
N ALA A 7 -7.62 17.89 -10.12
CA ALA A 7 -8.58 16.93 -9.57
C ALA A 7 -9.22 16.06 -10.67
N VAL A 8 -9.60 16.67 -11.80
CA VAL A 8 -10.15 15.95 -12.96
C VAL A 8 -9.12 14.96 -13.51
N LYS A 9 -7.88 15.39 -13.79
CA LYS A 9 -6.82 14.51 -14.28
C LYS A 9 -6.56 13.32 -13.35
N LEU A 10 -6.60 13.54 -12.04
CA LEU A 10 -6.44 12.49 -11.05
C LEU A 10 -7.57 11.45 -11.16
N LEU A 11 -8.83 11.90 -11.24
CA LEU A 11 -10.01 11.03 -11.31
C LEU A 11 -10.15 10.29 -12.66
N GLU A 12 -9.63 10.88 -13.74
CA GLU A 12 -9.55 10.26 -15.06
C GLU A 12 -8.49 9.16 -15.13
N SER A 13 -7.45 9.24 -14.30
CA SER A 13 -6.44 8.19 -14.21
C SER A 13 -6.92 7.01 -13.35
N TYR A 14 -6.62 5.78 -13.81
CA TYR A 14 -6.93 4.56 -13.04
C TYR A 14 -6.32 4.61 -11.62
N ARG A 15 -5.03 4.90 -11.52
CA ARG A 15 -4.31 4.94 -10.23
C ARG A 15 -4.80 6.06 -9.32
N GLY A 16 -5.15 7.23 -9.88
CA GLY A 16 -5.68 8.33 -9.09
C GLY A 16 -7.07 8.03 -8.55
N ARG A 17 -7.94 7.44 -9.38
CA ARG A 17 -9.27 6.99 -8.94
C ARG A 17 -9.17 5.95 -7.82
N ASP A 18 -8.33 4.92 -7.96
CA ASP A 18 -8.10 3.93 -6.89
C ASP A 18 -7.67 4.60 -5.58
N LYS A 19 -6.72 5.54 -5.66
CA LYS A 19 -6.21 6.23 -4.47
C LYS A 19 -7.26 7.11 -3.81
N ILE A 20 -8.13 7.78 -4.59
CA ILE A 20 -9.28 8.52 -4.05
C ILE A 20 -10.28 7.58 -3.39
N MET A 21 -10.67 6.48 -4.03
CA MET A 21 -11.57 5.48 -3.42
C MET A 21 -11.00 4.94 -2.11
N ARG A 22 -9.69 4.63 -2.06
CA ARG A 22 -9.00 4.20 -0.85
C ARG A 22 -9.10 5.27 0.25
N THR A 23 -8.81 6.51 -0.10
CA THR A 23 -8.79 7.63 0.85
C THR A 23 -10.19 7.86 1.44
N THR A 24 -11.22 7.90 0.60
CA THR A 24 -12.61 8.04 1.02
C THR A 24 -13.07 6.86 1.87
N SER A 25 -12.69 5.63 1.51
CA SER A 25 -12.99 4.43 2.28
C SER A 25 -12.44 4.52 3.71
N PHE A 26 -11.18 4.93 3.87
CA PHE A 26 -10.58 5.03 5.21
C PHE A 26 -11.03 6.27 5.98
N ALA A 27 -11.38 7.36 5.30
CA ALA A 27 -12.01 8.52 5.93
C ALA A 27 -13.40 8.15 6.50
N ALA A 28 -14.18 7.35 5.76
CA ALA A 28 -15.43 6.81 6.27
C ALA A 28 -15.19 5.86 7.45
N LEU A 29 -14.21 4.96 7.37
CA LEU A 29 -13.87 4.07 8.49
C LEU A 29 -13.43 4.84 9.75
N PHE A 30 -12.66 5.91 9.55
CA PHE A 30 -12.26 6.82 10.63
C PHE A 30 -13.50 7.48 11.27
N ALA A 31 -14.37 8.08 10.46
CA ALA A 31 -15.60 8.70 10.92
C ALA A 31 -16.53 7.69 11.65
N SER A 32 -16.59 6.45 11.16
CA SER A 32 -17.34 5.35 11.78
C SER A 32 -16.86 5.05 13.19
N GLY A 33 -15.55 5.15 13.46
CA GLY A 33 -14.99 4.89 14.79
C GLY A 33 -15.00 6.09 15.73
N MET A 34 -15.15 7.30 15.19
CA MET A 34 -15.15 8.55 15.97
C MET A 34 -16.54 8.99 16.41
N THR A 35 -17.60 8.54 15.73
CA THR A 35 -18.96 8.94 16.08
C THR A 35 -19.53 8.10 17.22
N SER A 36 -20.20 8.76 18.17
CA SER A 36 -20.94 8.08 19.25
C SER A 36 -22.33 7.60 18.81
N ASN A 37 -22.80 7.99 17.62
CA ASN A 37 -24.11 7.58 17.10
C ASN A 37 -23.99 6.25 16.35
N PRO A 38 -24.62 5.15 16.84
CA PRO A 38 -24.51 3.82 16.22
C PRO A 38 -25.02 3.75 14.78
N GLU A 39 -26.08 4.50 14.47
CA GLU A 39 -26.66 4.50 13.12
C GLU A 39 -25.71 5.18 12.12
N LEU A 40 -25.13 6.33 12.51
CA LEU A 40 -24.13 7.01 11.69
C LEU A 40 -22.86 6.15 11.52
N ALA A 41 -22.40 5.49 12.60
CA ALA A 41 -21.28 4.56 12.53
C ALA A 41 -21.54 3.46 11.48
N GLN A 42 -22.72 2.83 11.52
CA GLN A 42 -23.08 1.79 10.56
C GLN A 42 -23.16 2.32 9.12
N ARG A 43 -23.68 3.53 8.91
CA ARG A 43 -23.73 4.16 7.58
C ARG A 43 -22.33 4.39 7.01
N PHE A 44 -21.39 4.89 7.82
CA PHE A 44 -19.99 5.05 7.41
C PHE A 44 -19.28 3.71 7.17
N ALA A 45 -19.55 2.69 7.99
CA ALA A 45 -19.03 1.34 7.78
C ALA A 45 -19.50 0.74 6.45
N LYS A 46 -20.77 0.96 6.06
CA LYS A 46 -21.29 0.55 4.75
C LYS A 46 -20.54 1.21 3.60
N ILE A 47 -20.29 2.52 3.67
CA ILE A 47 -19.48 3.23 2.65
C ILE A 47 -18.09 2.59 2.52
N THR A 48 -17.45 2.27 3.65
CA THR A 48 -16.14 1.62 3.68
C THR A 48 -16.18 0.26 2.98
N MET A 49 -17.20 -0.55 3.26
CA MET A 49 -17.38 -1.88 2.68
C MET A 49 -17.56 -1.81 1.16
N GLU A 50 -18.47 -0.95 0.67
CA GLU A 50 -18.74 -0.80 -0.76
C GLU A 50 -17.51 -0.31 -1.53
N LEU A 51 -16.81 0.71 -1.02
CA LEU A 51 -15.60 1.22 -1.66
C LEU A 51 -14.47 0.19 -1.65
N SER A 52 -14.29 -0.55 -0.56
CA SER A 52 -13.27 -1.62 -0.49
C SER A 52 -13.60 -2.79 -1.41
N GLY A 53 -14.88 -3.15 -1.54
CA GLY A 53 -15.37 -4.14 -2.50
C GLY A 53 -15.10 -3.71 -3.94
N CYS A 54 -15.44 -2.47 -4.31
CA CYS A 54 -15.15 -1.90 -5.62
C CYS A 54 -13.65 -1.96 -5.95
N ARG A 55 -12.78 -1.58 -5.00
CA ARG A 55 -11.32 -1.66 -5.19
C ARG A 55 -10.81 -3.09 -5.36
N THR A 56 -11.48 -4.07 -4.75
CA THR A 56 -11.14 -5.49 -4.97
C THR A 56 -11.48 -5.92 -6.40
N ILE A 57 -12.67 -5.54 -6.89
CA ILE A 57 -13.07 -5.80 -8.28
C ILE A 57 -12.09 -5.16 -9.27
N LEU A 58 -11.67 -3.90 -9.03
CA LEU A 58 -10.73 -3.22 -9.91
C LEU A 58 -9.34 -3.88 -9.92
N ARG A 59 -8.88 -4.40 -8.78
CA ARG A 59 -7.61 -5.15 -8.69
C ARG A 59 -7.64 -6.46 -9.46
N LEU A 60 -8.81 -6.99 -9.82
CA LEU A 60 -8.91 -8.16 -10.72
C LEU A 60 -8.37 -7.86 -12.13
N PHE A 61 -8.12 -6.60 -12.46
CA PHE A 61 -7.57 -6.17 -13.74
C PHE A 61 -6.11 -5.70 -13.64
N ASP A 62 -5.47 -5.83 -12.47
CA ASP A 62 -4.10 -5.37 -12.24
C ASP A 62 -3.02 -6.39 -12.68
N ASP A 63 -3.36 -7.66 -12.96
CA ASP A 63 -2.39 -8.72 -13.28
C ASP A 63 -1.47 -8.39 -14.45
N LEU A 64 -2.03 -7.91 -15.56
CA LEU A 64 -1.25 -7.53 -16.74
C LEU A 64 -0.38 -6.30 -16.47
N SER A 65 -0.91 -5.33 -15.72
CA SER A 65 -0.14 -4.15 -15.31
C SER A 65 1.05 -4.53 -14.43
N MET A 66 0.86 -5.51 -13.55
CA MET A 66 1.89 -6.03 -12.65
C MET A 66 2.90 -6.91 -13.37
N LEU A 67 2.45 -7.70 -14.34
CA LEU A 67 3.32 -8.46 -15.22
C LEU A 67 4.20 -7.52 -16.05
N ALA A 68 3.61 -6.47 -16.64
CA ALA A 68 4.34 -5.45 -17.39
C ALA A 68 5.39 -4.74 -16.51
N LEU A 69 5.04 -4.41 -15.26
CA LEU A 69 5.98 -3.85 -14.29
C LEU A 69 7.15 -4.80 -14.00
N SER A 70 6.83 -6.09 -13.77
CA SER A 70 7.82 -7.13 -13.50
C SER A 70 8.73 -7.37 -14.69
N MET A 71 8.19 -7.44 -15.92
CA MET A 71 8.95 -7.59 -17.15
C MET A 71 9.85 -6.39 -17.44
N ARG A 72 9.33 -5.17 -17.26
CA ARG A 72 10.11 -3.93 -17.45
C ARG A 72 11.30 -3.87 -16.49
N TYR A 73 11.13 -4.35 -15.27
CA TYR A 73 12.22 -4.45 -14.32
C TYR A 73 13.17 -5.62 -14.65
N GLY A 74 12.61 -6.75 -15.09
CA GLY A 74 13.31 -7.98 -15.41
C GLY A 74 14.18 -8.43 -14.23
N TRP A 75 15.45 -8.73 -14.53
CA TRP A 75 16.45 -9.10 -13.53
C TRP A 75 17.17 -7.90 -12.90
N GLY A 76 16.65 -6.68 -13.07
CA GLY A 76 17.22 -5.46 -12.48
C GLY A 76 18.58 -5.06 -13.06
N LYS A 77 18.78 -5.24 -14.38
CA LYS A 77 20.02 -4.88 -15.10
C LYS A 77 20.46 -3.42 -14.85
N ASN A 78 19.49 -2.52 -14.63
CA ASN A 78 19.72 -1.10 -14.38
C ASN A 78 19.94 -0.74 -12.90
N GLU A 79 19.76 -1.71 -11.99
CA GLU A 79 19.94 -1.49 -10.55
C GLU A 79 21.40 -1.78 -10.16
N LYS A 80 22.16 -0.73 -9.83
CA LYS A 80 23.59 -0.85 -9.47
C LYS A 80 23.78 -1.56 -8.13
N ASP A 81 22.80 -1.46 -7.24
CA ASP A 81 22.86 -2.08 -5.92
C ASP A 81 22.27 -3.50 -5.93
N THR A 82 23.14 -4.50 -5.81
CA THR A 82 22.75 -5.91 -5.75
C THR A 82 21.74 -6.22 -4.64
N VAL A 83 21.86 -5.59 -3.47
CA VAL A 83 20.94 -5.85 -2.34
C VAL A 83 19.55 -5.29 -2.64
N GLN A 84 19.48 -4.06 -3.18
CA GLN A 84 18.20 -3.49 -3.63
C GLN A 84 17.60 -4.27 -4.79
N ARG A 85 18.46 -4.77 -5.69
CA ARG A 85 18.03 -5.61 -6.80
C ARG A 85 17.28 -6.83 -6.29
N VAL A 86 17.85 -7.54 -5.32
CA VAL A 86 17.24 -8.72 -4.69
C VAL A 86 15.90 -8.36 -4.05
N PHE A 87 15.84 -7.32 -3.20
CA PHE A 87 14.59 -6.92 -2.56
C PHE A 87 13.50 -6.58 -3.57
N LYS A 88 13.85 -5.91 -4.67
CA LYS A 88 12.88 -5.54 -5.69
C LYS A 88 12.40 -6.73 -6.53
N ILE A 89 13.28 -7.70 -6.82
CA ILE A 89 12.87 -8.98 -7.43
C ILE A 89 11.90 -9.72 -6.50
N MET A 90 12.23 -9.84 -5.21
CA MET A 90 11.36 -10.49 -4.22
C MET A 90 10.01 -9.79 -4.11
N SER A 91 10.00 -8.46 -3.99
CA SER A 91 8.78 -7.66 -3.90
C SER A 91 7.91 -7.83 -5.15
N ASN A 92 8.49 -7.75 -6.35
CA ASN A 92 7.77 -8.00 -7.61
C ASN A 92 7.16 -9.40 -7.67
N PHE A 93 7.92 -10.42 -7.26
CA PHE A 93 7.42 -11.80 -7.23
C PHE A 93 6.23 -11.95 -6.28
N VAL A 94 6.35 -11.46 -5.05
CA VAL A 94 5.26 -11.51 -4.06
C VAL A 94 4.03 -10.74 -4.56
N ASN A 95 4.23 -9.55 -5.12
CA ASN A 95 3.13 -8.77 -5.68
C ASN A 95 2.49 -9.47 -6.90
N GLN A 96 3.26 -10.18 -7.73
CA GLN A 96 2.70 -10.94 -8.86
C GLN A 96 1.84 -12.11 -8.38
N MET A 97 2.24 -12.79 -7.30
CA MET A 97 1.47 -13.90 -6.71
C MET A 97 0.23 -13.40 -5.96
N PHE A 98 0.28 -12.19 -5.39
CA PHE A 98 -0.83 -11.60 -4.66
C PHE A 98 -2.13 -11.58 -5.48
N PHE A 99 -2.07 -11.15 -6.75
CA PHE A 99 -3.28 -10.98 -7.55
C PHE A 99 -4.01 -12.30 -7.82
N PRO A 100 -3.39 -13.35 -8.40
CA PRO A 100 -4.07 -14.63 -8.61
C PRO A 100 -4.65 -15.22 -7.32
N ILE A 101 -3.94 -15.09 -6.19
CA ILE A 101 -4.44 -15.57 -4.89
C ILE A 101 -5.71 -14.80 -4.48
N GLU A 102 -5.71 -13.47 -4.63
CA GLU A 102 -6.88 -12.64 -4.35
C GLU A 102 -8.06 -12.93 -5.29
N HIS A 103 -7.80 -13.28 -6.55
CA HIS A 103 -8.86 -13.70 -7.49
C HIS A 103 -9.58 -14.95 -7.02
N VAL A 104 -8.80 -15.95 -6.58
CA VAL A 104 -9.36 -17.20 -6.06
C VAL A 104 -10.14 -16.92 -4.76
N ALA A 105 -9.60 -16.08 -3.87
CA ALA A 105 -10.27 -15.68 -2.64
C ALA A 105 -11.63 -15.00 -2.91
N TRP A 106 -11.64 -14.02 -3.82
CA TRP A 106 -12.84 -13.30 -4.21
C TRP A 106 -13.86 -14.21 -4.92
N ALA A 107 -13.43 -15.04 -5.86
CA ALA A 107 -14.32 -15.95 -6.58
C ALA A 107 -14.97 -16.98 -5.64
N ALA A 108 -14.20 -17.51 -4.69
CA ALA A 108 -14.71 -18.42 -3.66
C ALA A 108 -15.71 -17.72 -2.73
N GLU A 109 -15.41 -16.49 -2.30
CA GLU A 109 -16.31 -15.70 -1.44
C GLU A 109 -17.64 -15.37 -2.13
N LYS A 110 -17.62 -15.15 -3.44
CA LYS A 110 -18.83 -14.92 -4.25
C LYS A 110 -19.54 -16.20 -4.69
N GLY A 111 -19.04 -17.38 -4.31
CA GLY A 111 -19.63 -18.67 -4.67
C GLY A 111 -19.52 -19.01 -6.16
N LEU A 112 -18.62 -18.34 -6.90
CA LEU A 112 -18.35 -18.63 -8.32
C LEU A 112 -17.58 -19.95 -8.48
N ILE A 113 -16.86 -20.36 -7.44
CA ILE A 113 -16.13 -21.62 -7.35
C ILE A 113 -16.42 -22.29 -6.00
N SER A 114 -16.54 -23.61 -6.01
CA SER A 114 -16.95 -24.42 -4.83
C SER A 114 -15.77 -24.77 -3.92
N ILE A 115 -15.02 -23.78 -3.46
CA ILE A 115 -13.91 -23.95 -2.50
C ILE A 115 -14.05 -22.97 -1.32
N SER A 116 -13.34 -23.20 -0.23
CA SER A 116 -13.37 -22.29 0.93
C SER A 116 -12.58 -21.01 0.64
N ALA A 117 -13.18 -19.83 0.88
CA ALA A 117 -12.53 -18.54 0.62
C ALA A 117 -11.47 -18.16 1.66
N ALA A 118 -11.68 -18.55 2.92
CA ALA A 118 -10.87 -18.09 4.05
C ALA A 118 -9.35 -18.38 3.92
N PRO A 119 -8.89 -19.56 3.48
CA PRO A 119 -7.46 -19.82 3.28
C PRO A 119 -6.83 -18.91 2.22
N TRP A 120 -7.57 -18.57 1.16
CA TRP A 120 -7.09 -17.72 0.07
C TRP A 120 -7.04 -16.26 0.48
N TRP A 121 -8.01 -15.78 1.26
CA TRP A 121 -7.94 -14.45 1.88
C TRP A 121 -6.77 -14.34 2.87
N LEU A 122 -6.49 -15.40 3.62
CA LEU A 122 -5.30 -15.45 4.48
C LEU A 122 -4.02 -15.43 3.65
N ALA A 123 -3.96 -16.21 2.56
CA ALA A 123 -2.79 -16.24 1.70
C ALA A 123 -2.52 -14.88 1.01
N SER A 124 -3.57 -14.18 0.54
CA SER A 124 -3.41 -12.84 -0.05
C SER A 124 -2.95 -11.83 0.99
N LEU A 125 -3.48 -11.91 2.22
CA LEU A 125 -3.03 -11.07 3.33
C LEU A 125 -1.58 -11.35 3.72
N CYS A 126 -1.17 -12.63 3.78
CA CYS A 126 0.23 -13.02 4.02
C CYS A 126 1.15 -12.48 2.93
N ALA A 127 0.78 -12.60 1.66
CA ALA A 127 1.55 -12.03 0.55
C ALA A 127 1.67 -10.50 0.69
N TRP A 128 0.59 -9.81 1.05
CA TRP A 128 0.64 -8.38 1.29
C TRP A 128 1.58 -8.02 2.46
N VAL A 129 1.48 -8.70 3.61
CA VAL A 129 2.39 -8.51 4.75
C VAL A 129 3.85 -8.76 4.35
N SER A 130 4.13 -9.84 3.62
CA SER A 130 5.49 -10.13 3.12
C SER A 130 6.03 -9.01 2.23
N SER A 131 5.22 -8.47 1.32
CA SER A 131 5.61 -7.35 0.46
C SER A 131 5.97 -6.10 1.27
N LEU A 132 5.20 -5.80 2.32
CA LEU A 132 5.42 -4.65 3.20
C LEU A 132 6.72 -4.81 4.00
N LEU A 133 7.00 -6.01 4.53
CA LEU A 133 8.24 -6.30 5.25
C LEU A 133 9.46 -6.17 4.32
N ILE A 134 9.40 -6.74 3.12
CA ILE A 134 10.47 -6.59 2.11
C ILE A 134 10.71 -5.12 1.79
N ASN A 135 9.64 -4.34 1.59
CA ASN A 135 9.74 -2.91 1.30
C ASN A 135 10.35 -2.13 2.48
N LEU A 136 9.99 -2.42 3.73
CA LEU A 136 10.56 -1.77 4.91
C LEU A 136 12.06 -2.03 5.03
N VAL A 137 12.50 -3.29 4.90
CA VAL A 137 13.93 -3.64 4.91
C VAL A 137 14.67 -2.95 3.75
N SER A 138 14.05 -2.92 2.58
CA SER A 138 14.57 -2.22 1.40
C SER A 138 14.73 -0.71 1.64
N ILE A 139 13.75 -0.04 2.28
CA ILE A 139 13.83 1.38 2.67
C ILE A 139 14.97 1.60 3.65
N MET A 140 15.06 0.79 4.71
CA MET A 140 16.12 0.89 5.71
C MET A 140 17.50 0.79 5.07
N TRP A 141 17.69 -0.15 4.15
CA TRP A 141 18.94 -0.28 3.41
C TRP A 141 19.29 0.96 2.57
N ARG A 142 18.31 1.54 1.86
CA ARG A 142 18.55 2.78 1.09
C ARG A 142 18.93 3.94 2.00
N VAL A 143 18.26 4.10 3.13
CA VAL A 143 18.58 5.14 4.13
C VAL A 143 20.00 4.96 4.68
N LEU A 144 20.37 3.73 5.07
CA LEU A 144 21.73 3.43 5.54
C LEU A 144 22.79 3.79 4.50
N LYS A 145 22.55 3.46 3.22
CA LYS A 145 23.46 3.82 2.13
C LYS A 145 23.51 5.32 1.85
N LEU A 146 22.39 6.02 1.93
CA LEU A 146 22.36 7.49 1.80
C LEU A 146 23.19 8.15 2.90
N ILE A 147 23.05 7.71 4.15
CA ILE A 147 23.82 8.23 5.29
C ILE A 147 25.31 7.92 5.13
N LYS A 148 25.66 6.68 4.72
CA LYS A 148 27.05 6.27 4.50
C LYS A 148 27.71 7.06 3.38
N ALA A 149 27.01 7.27 2.26
CA ALA A 149 27.51 8.07 1.14
C ALA A 149 27.81 9.52 1.58
N ARG A 150 26.90 10.15 2.33
CA ARG A 150 27.12 11.49 2.87
C ARG A 150 28.31 11.57 3.83
N SER A 151 28.53 10.54 4.64
CA SER A 151 29.66 10.45 5.55
C SER A 151 30.99 10.27 4.82
N GLN A 152 31.04 9.41 3.79
CA GLN A 152 32.26 9.09 3.05
C GLN A 152 32.66 10.14 2.00
N GLU A 153 31.71 10.73 1.30
CA GLU A 153 31.98 11.73 0.26
C GLU A 153 32.22 13.14 0.85
N GLY A 154 31.96 13.32 2.15
CA GLY A 154 32.00 14.60 2.84
C GLY A 154 30.81 15.50 2.47
N SER A 155 30.30 16.28 3.43
CA SER A 155 29.09 17.10 3.25
C SER A 155 29.19 18.15 2.12
N ASN A 156 30.38 18.41 1.58
CA ASN A 156 30.60 19.37 0.48
C ASN A 156 30.43 18.78 -0.93
N ARG A 157 30.54 17.46 -1.12
CA ARG A 157 30.46 16.84 -2.46
C ARG A 157 29.04 16.40 -2.83
N MET A 158 28.24 16.01 -1.83
CA MET A 158 26.85 15.63 -2.04
C MET A 158 25.96 16.86 -1.96
N ASP A 159 25.15 17.11 -2.99
CA ASP A 159 24.17 18.21 -2.97
C ASP A 159 23.23 18.07 -1.75
N PRO A 160 23.27 19.03 -0.79
CA PRO A 160 22.44 18.99 0.41
C PRO A 160 20.95 18.96 0.10
N LYS A 161 20.52 19.57 -1.02
CA LYS A 161 19.11 19.56 -1.44
C LYS A 161 18.71 18.16 -1.89
N LEU A 162 19.49 17.54 -2.78
CA LEU A 162 19.25 16.18 -3.24
C LEU A 162 19.23 15.17 -2.08
N PHE A 163 20.17 15.27 -1.13
CA PHE A 163 20.19 14.42 0.06
C PHE A 163 18.91 14.56 0.89
N LYS A 164 18.48 15.79 1.18
CA LYS A 164 17.24 16.06 1.93
C LYS A 164 16.00 15.54 1.19
N THR A 165 15.94 15.73 -0.13
CA THR A 165 14.84 15.21 -0.96
C THR A 165 14.78 13.68 -0.90
N ASN A 166 15.90 12.99 -1.11
CA ASN A 166 15.95 11.53 -1.04
C ASN A 166 15.56 11.00 0.34
N LEU A 167 16.07 11.63 1.41
CA LEU A 167 15.70 11.25 2.77
C LEU A 167 14.22 11.49 3.06
N LYS A 168 13.66 12.60 2.58
CA LYS A 168 12.22 12.88 2.68
C LYS A 168 11.39 11.83 1.94
N THR A 169 11.80 11.44 0.73
CA THR A 169 11.13 10.38 -0.03
C THR A 169 11.15 9.05 0.71
N GLU A 170 12.30 8.64 1.26
CA GLU A 170 12.38 7.41 2.05
C GLU A 170 11.58 7.48 3.35
N ALA A 171 11.54 8.62 4.02
CA ALA A 171 10.69 8.82 5.20
C ALA A 171 9.20 8.66 4.84
N LEU A 172 8.74 9.26 3.75
CA LEU A 172 7.37 9.07 3.26
C LEU A 172 7.09 7.61 2.88
N ASN A 173 8.02 6.92 2.23
CA ASN A 173 7.90 5.49 1.94
C ASN A 173 7.80 4.66 3.23
N PHE A 174 8.60 5.00 4.24
CA PHE A 174 8.60 4.34 5.54
C PHE A 174 7.25 4.47 6.24
N PHE A 175 6.76 5.71 6.42
CA PHE A 175 5.46 5.94 7.07
C PHE A 175 4.31 5.29 6.32
N GLU A 176 4.29 5.35 4.99
CA GLU A 176 3.27 4.66 4.19
C GLU A 176 3.28 3.14 4.44
N ASN A 177 4.45 2.50 4.40
CA ASN A 177 4.56 1.05 4.62
C ASN A 177 4.27 0.63 6.06
N VAL A 178 4.72 1.40 7.06
CA VAL A 178 4.40 1.14 8.48
C VAL A 178 2.91 1.27 8.73
N SER A 179 2.24 2.31 8.20
CA SER A 179 0.79 2.43 8.33
C SER A 179 0.05 1.27 7.67
N ASN A 180 0.48 0.86 6.48
CA ASN A 180 -0.07 -0.32 5.80
C ASN A 180 0.15 -1.61 6.59
N LEU A 181 1.35 -1.79 7.18
CA LEU A 181 1.66 -2.96 7.99
C LEU A 181 0.81 -3.02 9.26
N GLY A 182 0.59 -1.86 9.90
CA GLY A 182 -0.33 -1.73 11.03
C GLY A 182 -1.73 -2.25 10.70
N MET A 183 -2.27 -1.88 9.54
CA MET A 183 -3.57 -2.39 9.09
C MET A 183 -3.52 -3.88 8.71
N ALA A 184 -2.48 -4.31 7.99
CA ALA A 184 -2.36 -5.69 7.55
C ALA A 184 -2.30 -6.66 8.74
N VAL A 185 -1.54 -6.32 9.78
CA VAL A 185 -1.47 -7.12 11.02
C VAL A 185 -2.81 -7.09 11.76
N HIS A 186 -3.55 -5.97 11.75
CA HIS A 186 -4.88 -5.92 12.33
C HIS A 186 -5.86 -6.91 11.66
N TRP A 187 -5.74 -7.13 10.36
CA TRP A 187 -6.61 -8.07 9.62
C TRP A 187 -6.15 -9.53 9.65
N LEU A 188 -4.97 -9.83 10.21
CA LEU A 188 -4.51 -11.21 10.34
C LEU A 188 -5.41 -11.98 11.34
N PRO A 189 -5.72 -13.25 11.06
CA PRO A 189 -6.38 -14.10 12.05
C PRO A 189 -5.42 -14.45 13.19
N GLY A 190 -5.97 -14.71 14.38
CA GLY A 190 -5.22 -15.12 15.56
C GLY A 190 -5.27 -14.10 16.70
N GLN A 191 -4.45 -14.33 17.72
CA GLN A 191 -4.37 -13.48 18.92
C GLN A 191 -2.98 -12.87 19.14
N GLN A 192 -2.08 -13.06 18.18
CA GLN A 192 -0.73 -12.50 18.22
C GLN A 192 -0.77 -10.99 17.90
N LEU A 193 0.20 -10.23 18.42
CA LEU A 193 0.33 -8.79 18.18
C LEU A 193 -0.99 -8.02 18.44
N TRP A 194 -1.51 -7.29 17.44
CA TRP A 194 -2.75 -6.52 17.50
C TRP A 194 -3.81 -7.00 16.50
N CYS A 195 -3.75 -8.28 16.10
CA CYS A 195 -4.77 -8.93 15.28
C CYS A 195 -6.17 -8.69 15.86
N GLY A 196 -7.05 -8.03 15.11
CA GLY A 196 -8.40 -7.66 15.53
C GLY A 196 -8.50 -6.63 16.68
N ARG A 197 -7.39 -6.11 17.21
CA ARG A 197 -7.39 -5.26 18.42
C ARG A 197 -7.50 -3.76 18.17
N LEU A 198 -7.20 -3.30 16.95
CA LEU A 198 -7.34 -1.88 16.61
C LEU A 198 -8.81 -1.53 16.45
N ASN A 199 -9.21 -0.39 17.02
CA ASN A 199 -10.56 0.13 16.79
C ASN A 199 -10.69 0.70 15.35
N PRO A 200 -11.92 0.85 14.83
CA PRO A 200 -12.14 1.36 13.47
C PRO A 200 -11.50 2.73 13.22
N ALA A 201 -11.49 3.63 14.20
CA ALA A 201 -10.86 4.94 14.06
C ALA A 201 -9.35 4.82 13.81
N THR A 202 -8.65 3.98 14.57
CA THR A 202 -7.21 3.76 14.39
C THR A 202 -6.91 3.15 13.01
N VAL A 203 -7.68 2.16 12.57
CA VAL A 203 -7.51 1.55 11.24
C VAL A 203 -7.76 2.59 10.14
N GLY A 204 -8.84 3.38 10.27
CA GLY A 204 -9.15 4.49 9.38
C GLY A 204 -8.02 5.51 9.30
N LEU A 205 -7.44 5.91 10.43
CA LEU A 205 -6.34 6.87 10.48
C LEU A 205 -5.08 6.36 9.79
N LEU A 206 -4.70 5.09 10.02
CA LEU A 206 -3.56 4.46 9.33
C LEU A 206 -3.80 4.41 7.82
N GLY A 207 -5.01 4.04 7.42
CA GLY A 207 -5.41 3.99 6.02
C GLY A 207 -5.42 5.35 5.34
N MET A 208 -5.92 6.38 6.01
CA MET A 208 -5.86 7.76 5.54
C MET A 208 -4.41 8.23 5.40
N THR A 209 -3.58 8.00 6.42
CA THR A 209 -2.18 8.41 6.42
C THR A 209 -1.42 7.82 5.23
N SER A 210 -1.51 6.51 5.02
CA SER A 210 -0.90 5.84 3.87
C SER A 210 -1.43 6.36 2.53
N SER A 211 -2.74 6.66 2.45
CA SER A 211 -3.37 7.11 1.21
C SER A 211 -3.02 8.56 0.86
N LEU A 212 -3.00 9.46 1.84
CA LEU A 212 -2.59 10.85 1.68
C LEU A 212 -1.13 10.97 1.29
N ILE A 213 -0.24 10.16 1.89
CA ILE A 213 1.16 10.06 1.45
C ILE A 213 1.23 9.61 -0.01
N GLY A 214 0.45 8.58 -0.38
CA GLY A 214 0.37 8.12 -1.76
C GLY A 214 -0.11 9.18 -2.74
N LEU A 215 -1.14 9.97 -2.39
CA LEU A 215 -1.62 11.10 -3.20
C LEU A 215 -0.55 12.18 -3.34
N ALA A 216 0.12 12.54 -2.25
CA ALA A 216 1.19 13.53 -2.27
C ALA A 216 2.34 13.13 -3.21
N LYS A 217 2.67 11.83 -3.30
CA LYS A 217 3.67 11.30 -4.24
C LYS A 217 3.23 11.32 -5.71
N MET A 218 1.92 11.35 -5.97
CA MET A 218 1.38 11.41 -7.34
C MET A 218 1.18 12.85 -7.84
N ALA A 219 1.08 13.81 -6.92
CA ALA A 219 0.92 15.23 -7.23
C ALA A 219 2.25 15.96 -7.47
N VAL A 220 3.38 15.29 -7.22
CA VAL A 220 4.75 15.74 -7.51
C VAL A 220 5.19 15.12 -8.83
#